data_AF-A0A5A7PD89-F1
#
_entry.id   AF-A0A5A7PD89-F1
#
_cell.length_a   1.000
_cell.length_b   1.000
_cell.length_c   1.000
_cell.angle_alpha   90.00
_cell.angle_beta   90.00
_cell.angle_gamma   90.00
#
_symmetry.space_group_name_H-M   'P 1'
#
loop_
_entity.id
_entity.type
_entity.pdbx_description
1 polymer ?
#
loop_
_entity_poly.entity_id
_entity_poly.type
_entity_poly.pdbx_seq_one_letter_code
_entity_poly.pdbx_strand_id
1 'polypeptide(L)'
;MELFADVVTKTDKNFCALCTNEKDDGKSGKPLHHKGSSFHRVIPNFICQSNDITAGNDSKSIYDAKTKWLDNKHVVFGQVVEEYDILMAVENVGSGSHRTSRQVVIADCNQLQI
;
A
#
# COMPACT_ATOMS: atom_id res chain seq x y z
N MET A 1 5.92 -2.97 -8.53
CA MET A 1 6.40 -3.64 -7.29
C MET A 1 6.42 -5.13 -7.53
N GLU A 2 7.34 -5.86 -6.88
CA GLU A 2 7.36 -7.32 -6.87
C GLU A 2 6.79 -7.84 -5.56
N LEU A 3 6.08 -8.97 -5.62
CA LEU A 3 5.46 -9.60 -4.45
C LEU A 3 6.14 -10.93 -4.15
N PHE A 4 6.24 -11.27 -2.86
CA PHE A 4 6.84 -12.52 -2.37
C PHE A 4 5.80 -13.65 -2.36
N ALA A 5 5.21 -13.94 -3.53
CA ALA A 5 4.09 -14.86 -3.70
C ALA A 5 4.37 -16.30 -3.23
N ASP A 6 5.63 -16.71 -3.29
CA ASP A 6 6.17 -17.98 -2.83
C ASP A 6 6.26 -18.09 -1.30
N VAL A 7 6.42 -16.96 -0.59
CA VAL A 7 6.52 -16.91 0.87
C VAL A 7 5.17 -16.61 1.53
N VAL A 8 4.38 -15.70 0.95
CA VAL A 8 3.15 -15.15 1.57
C VAL A 8 1.95 -15.20 0.63
N THR A 9 1.71 -16.38 0.04
CA THR A 9 0.71 -16.60 -1.03
C THR A 9 -0.70 -16.04 -0.74
N LYS A 10 -1.17 -16.08 0.51
CA LYS A 10 -2.49 -15.52 0.87
C LYS A 10 -2.50 -13.99 0.81
N THR A 11 -1.47 -13.36 1.36
CA THR A 11 -1.32 -11.90 1.37
C THR A 11 -1.08 -11.36 -0.03
N ASP A 12 -0.24 -12.04 -0.79
CA ASP A 12 0.02 -11.77 -2.21
C ASP A 12 -1.27 -11.77 -3.04
N LYS A 13 -2.02 -12.89 -3.04
CA LYS A 13 -3.30 -12.99 -3.75
C LYS A 13 -4.31 -11.93 -3.32
N ASN A 14 -4.37 -11.61 -2.03
CA ASN A 14 -5.23 -10.53 -1.54
C ASN A 14 -4.79 -9.16 -2.06
N PHE A 15 -3.48 -8.92 -2.15
CA PHE A 15 -2.94 -7.68 -2.68
C PHE A 15 -3.23 -7.55 -4.18
N CYS A 16 -2.93 -8.59 -4.97
CA CYS A 16 -3.21 -8.62 -6.41
C CYS A 16 -4.70 -8.38 -6.71
N ALA A 17 -5.60 -9.07 -6.00
CA ALA A 17 -7.05 -8.89 -6.18
C ALA A 17 -7.51 -7.44 -5.98
N LEU A 18 -6.91 -6.73 -5.02
CA LEU A 18 -7.19 -5.31 -4.75
C LEU A 18 -6.56 -4.38 -5.81
N CYS A 19 -5.59 -4.85 -6.59
CA CYS A 19 -5.02 -4.10 -7.71
C CYS A 19 -5.77 -4.35 -9.03
N THR A 20 -6.39 -5.51 -9.22
CA THR A 20 -7.03 -5.91 -10.50
C THR A 20 -8.53 -5.63 -10.56
N ASN A 21 -9.16 -5.29 -9.42
CA ASN A 21 -10.60 -5.15 -9.28
C ASN A 21 -11.36 -6.44 -9.67
N GLU A 22 -10.76 -7.61 -9.46
CA GLU A 22 -11.34 -8.90 -9.84
C GLU A 22 -12.39 -9.42 -8.86
N LYS A 23 -12.54 -8.74 -7.71
CA LYS A 23 -13.50 -9.09 -6.67
C LYS A 23 -14.64 -8.08 -6.65
N ASP A 24 -15.85 -8.59 -6.41
CA ASP A 24 -17.04 -7.78 -6.19
C ASP A 24 -16.88 -6.84 -4.98
N ASP A 25 -17.82 -5.90 -4.85
CA ASP A 25 -17.86 -4.96 -3.73
C ASP A 25 -17.73 -5.66 -2.37
N GLY A 26 -16.98 -5.04 -1.47
CA GLY A 26 -16.79 -5.54 -0.12
C GLY A 26 -18.09 -5.50 0.68
N LYS A 27 -18.07 -6.09 1.89
CA LYS A 27 -19.21 -6.09 2.82
C LYS A 27 -19.73 -4.68 3.17
N SER A 28 -18.90 -3.65 2.93
CA SER A 28 -19.22 -2.23 3.10
C SER A 28 -19.93 -1.59 1.90
N GLY A 29 -20.18 -2.35 0.82
CA GLY A 29 -20.70 -1.84 -0.46
C GLY A 29 -19.71 -0.94 -1.21
N LYS A 30 -18.41 -1.02 -0.85
CA LYS A 30 -17.34 -0.27 -1.52
C LYS A 30 -16.55 -1.20 -2.44
N PRO A 31 -16.08 -0.71 -3.60
CA PRO A 31 -15.20 -1.48 -4.47
C PRO A 31 -13.96 -1.96 -3.72
N LEU A 32 -13.63 -3.25 -3.89
CA LEU A 32 -12.39 -3.83 -3.38
C LEU A 32 -11.22 -3.49 -4.30
N HIS A 33 -10.87 -2.20 -4.39
CA HIS A 33 -9.88 -1.72 -5.34
C HIS A 33 -9.00 -0.58 -4.83
N HIS A 34 -7.72 -0.58 -5.20
CA HIS A 34 -6.77 0.46 -4.80
C HIS A 34 -6.92 1.78 -5.52
N LYS A 35 -7.45 1.78 -6.75
CA LYS A 35 -7.73 3.01 -7.49
C LYS A 35 -8.59 3.96 -6.65
N GLY A 36 -8.16 5.21 -6.56
CA GLY A 36 -8.82 6.25 -5.77
C GLY A 36 -8.45 6.24 -4.28
N SER A 37 -7.71 5.24 -3.78
CA SER A 37 -7.23 5.23 -2.40
C SER A 37 -6.19 6.32 -2.18
N SER A 38 -6.31 7.04 -1.07
CA SER A 38 -5.38 8.11 -0.69
C SER A 38 -4.39 7.65 0.39
N PHE A 39 -3.18 8.20 0.35
CA PHE A 39 -2.21 8.08 1.44
C PHE A 39 -2.60 9.01 2.57
N HIS A 40 -3.07 8.44 3.68
CA HIS A 40 -3.55 9.19 4.83
C HIS A 40 -2.46 9.43 5.88
N ARG A 41 -1.40 8.61 5.86
CA ARG A 41 -0.27 8.71 6.75
C ARG A 41 1.04 8.54 6.00
N VAL A 42 1.87 9.56 6.01
CA VAL A 42 3.21 9.55 5.41
C VAL A 42 4.19 10.13 6.41
N ILE A 43 5.17 9.33 6.80
CA ILE A 43 6.28 9.71 7.67
C ILE A 43 7.56 9.54 6.84
N PRO A 44 8.23 10.64 6.46
CA PRO A 44 9.44 10.58 5.65
C PRO A 44 10.52 9.67 6.25
N ASN A 45 11.22 8.91 5.40
CA ASN A 45 12.22 7.91 5.79
C ASN A 45 11.68 6.82 6.74
N PHE A 46 10.39 6.54 6.71
CA PHE A 46 9.81 5.52 7.57
C PHE A 46 8.67 4.77 6.91
N ILE A 47 7.55 5.43 6.63
CA ILE A 47 6.34 4.74 6.17
C ILE A 47 5.42 5.62 5.30
N CYS A 48 4.97 5.04 4.19
CA CYS A 48 3.84 5.54 3.40
C CYS A 48 2.66 4.57 3.55
N GLN A 49 1.55 5.02 4.15
CA GLN A 49 0.40 4.18 4.46
C GLN A 49 -0.87 4.68 3.77
N SER A 50 -1.45 3.80 2.94
CA SER A 50 -2.72 4.03 2.23
C SER A 50 -3.90 3.56 3.08
N ASN A 51 -5.03 4.25 2.90
CA ASN A 51 -6.29 3.91 3.58
C ASN A 51 -6.82 2.53 3.18
N ASP A 52 -7.64 2.05 4.10
CA ASP A 52 -8.41 0.83 4.19
C ASP A 52 -9.61 0.80 3.23
N ILE A 53 -9.62 -0.21 2.36
CA ILE A 53 -10.69 -0.49 1.40
C ILE A 53 -11.78 -1.37 2.05
N THR A 54 -11.47 -2.01 3.19
CA THR A 54 -12.21 -3.10 3.82
C THR A 54 -12.46 -2.82 5.30
N ALA A 55 -13.41 -1.94 5.61
CA ALA A 55 -14.11 -1.88 6.91
C ALA A 55 -13.27 -2.10 8.20
N GLY A 56 -12.09 -1.49 8.30
CA GLY A 56 -11.43 -1.17 9.59
C GLY A 56 -10.07 -1.83 9.87
N ASN A 57 -9.60 -2.81 9.10
CA ASN A 57 -8.41 -3.61 9.48
C ASN A 57 -7.28 -3.73 8.44
N ASP A 58 -7.47 -3.35 7.17
CA ASP A 58 -6.46 -3.59 6.12
C ASP A 58 -5.74 -2.30 5.71
N SER A 59 -4.88 -1.77 6.60
CA SER A 59 -3.98 -0.67 6.25
C SER A 59 -2.71 -1.20 5.55
N LYS A 60 -2.40 -0.65 4.38
CA LYS A 60 -1.22 -1.07 3.59
C LYS A 60 -0.10 -0.05 3.70
N SER A 61 1.13 -0.53 3.90
CA SER A 61 2.28 0.30 4.22
C SER A 61 3.50 -0.06 3.37
N ILE A 62 4.20 0.96 2.87
CA ILE A 62 5.54 0.85 2.27
C ILE A 62 6.53 1.41 3.29
N TYR A 63 7.62 0.70 3.56
CA TYR A 63 8.64 1.10 4.53
C TYR A 63 9.96 1.44 3.85
N ASP A 64 10.57 2.55 4.27
CA ASP A 64 11.83 3.06 3.69
C ASP A 64 13.03 3.03 4.66
N ALA A 65 12.82 2.48 5.86
CA ALA A 65 13.88 2.29 6.86
C ALA A 65 13.89 0.86 7.39
N LYS A 66 14.99 0.48 8.05
CA LYS A 66 15.06 -0.80 8.79
C LYS A 66 14.16 -0.73 10.02
N THR A 67 13.04 -1.44 9.99
CA THR A 67 12.02 -1.43 11.04
C THR A 67 11.94 -2.73 11.83
N LYS A 68 13.07 -3.21 12.39
CA LYS A 68 13.12 -4.50 13.12
C LYS A 68 12.08 -4.64 14.24
N TRP A 69 11.65 -3.54 14.84
CA TRP A 69 10.63 -3.54 15.90
C TRP A 69 9.22 -3.90 15.41
N LEU A 70 9.02 -4.00 14.09
CA LEU A 70 7.81 -4.44 13.41
C LEU A 70 7.86 -5.92 13.01
N ASP A 71 9.00 -6.59 13.17
CA ASP A 71 9.14 -8.01 12.89
C ASP A 71 8.11 -8.80 13.73
N ASN A 72 7.46 -9.78 13.10
CA ASN A 72 6.34 -10.57 13.67
C ASN A 72 5.06 -9.76 14.00
N LYS A 73 5.02 -8.46 13.70
CA LYS A 73 3.82 -7.62 13.84
C LYS A 73 3.22 -7.22 12.50
N HIS A 74 4.07 -7.04 11.48
CA HIS A 74 3.67 -6.74 10.11
C HIS A 74 4.18 -7.81 9.17
N VAL A 75 3.33 -8.28 8.25
CA VAL A 75 3.73 -9.20 7.18
C VAL A 75 4.33 -8.37 6.05
N VAL A 76 5.62 -8.57 5.77
CA VAL A 76 6.26 -8.04 4.56
C VAL A 76 5.94 -8.97 3.41
N PHE A 77 5.38 -8.43 2.32
CA PHE A 77 4.85 -9.24 1.21
C PHE A 77 5.34 -8.82 -0.17
N GLY A 78 6.24 -7.84 -0.26
CA GLY A 78 6.81 -7.39 -1.52
C GLY A 78 7.79 -6.24 -1.33
N GLN A 79 8.30 -5.74 -2.45
CA GLN A 79 9.26 -4.64 -2.54
C GLN A 79 9.02 -3.77 -3.77
N VAL A 80 9.40 -2.49 -3.67
CA VAL A 80 9.45 -1.58 -4.82
C VAL A 80 10.71 -1.92 -5.63
N VAL A 81 10.54 -2.17 -6.93
CA VAL A 81 11.63 -2.58 -7.83
C VAL A 81 11.91 -1.57 -8.94
N GLU A 82 10.95 -0.69 -9.23
CA GLU A 82 11.02 0.34 -10.26
C GLU A 82 10.37 1.62 -9.73
N GLU A 83 10.70 2.76 -10.36
CA GLU A 83 10.09 4.07 -10.08
C GLU A 83 10.17 4.51 -8.60
N TYR A 84 11.30 4.22 -7.94
CA TYR A 84 11.53 4.58 -6.54
C TYR A 84 11.51 6.11 -6.31
N ASP A 85 11.79 6.91 -7.32
CA ASP A 85 11.64 8.36 -7.30
C ASP A 85 10.20 8.82 -7.04
N ILE A 86 9.19 8.05 -7.49
CA ILE A 86 7.80 8.30 -7.14
C ILE A 86 7.58 8.09 -5.65
N LEU A 87 8.15 7.04 -5.05
CA LEU A 87 8.05 6.81 -3.61
C LEU A 87 8.66 7.99 -2.82
N MET A 88 9.85 8.45 -3.22
CA MET A 88 10.47 9.65 -2.62
C MET A 88 9.59 10.90 -2.75
N ALA A 89 8.92 11.08 -3.89
CA ALA A 89 8.00 12.20 -4.09
C ALA A 89 6.79 12.12 -3.14
N VAL A 90 6.25 10.92 -2.91
CA VAL A 90 5.17 10.69 -1.93
C VAL A 90 5.67 11.00 -0.51
N GLU A 91 6.88 10.55 -0.15
CA GLU A 91 7.46 10.83 1.17
C GLU A 91 7.63 12.33 1.44
N ASN A 92 8.08 13.08 0.44
CA ASN A 92 8.25 14.54 0.53
C ASN A 92 6.93 15.29 0.74
N VAL A 93 5.79 14.64 0.54
CA VAL A 93 4.47 15.20 0.88
C VAL A 93 4.14 15.00 2.37
N GLY A 94 4.79 14.07 3.05
CA GLY A 94 4.63 13.84 4.49
C GLY A 94 4.97 15.07 5.34
N SER A 95 4.43 15.11 6.56
CA SER A 95 4.66 16.21 7.50
C SER A 95 4.92 15.68 8.91
N GLY A 96 5.40 16.54 9.81
CA GLY A 96 5.59 16.20 11.23
C GLY A 96 4.31 15.78 11.95
N SER A 97 3.13 16.07 11.39
CA SER A 97 1.83 15.60 11.89
C SER A 97 1.47 14.17 11.44
N HIS A 98 2.36 13.53 10.67
CA HIS A 98 2.16 12.28 9.93
C HIS A 98 1.11 12.36 8.80
N ARG A 99 0.39 13.48 8.66
CA ARG A 99 -0.53 13.70 7.54
C ARG A 99 0.21 14.19 6.31
N THR A 100 -0.36 13.93 5.15
CA THR A 100 0.10 14.47 3.87
C THR A 100 -0.24 15.95 3.74
N SER A 101 0.72 16.77 3.28
CA SER A 101 0.56 18.21 3.06
C SER A 101 -0.31 18.55 1.85
N ARG A 102 -0.47 17.59 0.93
CA ARG A 102 -1.40 17.61 -0.19
C ARG A 102 -1.93 16.20 -0.42
N GLN A 103 -3.09 16.07 -1.05
CA GLN A 103 -3.66 14.76 -1.33
C GLN A 103 -2.77 13.99 -2.32
N VAL A 104 -2.44 12.75 -1.97
CA VAL A 104 -1.76 11.78 -2.83
C VAL A 104 -2.69 10.60 -3.01
N VAL A 105 -2.99 10.25 -4.26
CA VAL A 105 -4.00 9.26 -4.62
C VAL A 105 -3.38 8.25 -5.59
N ILE A 106 -3.74 6.97 -5.42
CA ILE A 106 -3.48 5.93 -6.41
C ILE A 106 -4.43 6.18 -7.59
N ALA A 107 -3.94 6.84 -8.64
CA ALA A 107 -4.76 7.22 -9.79
C ALA A 107 -5.24 6.00 -10.59
N ASP A 108 -4.40 4.95 -10.66
CA ASP A 108 -4.75 3.66 -11.23
C ASP A 108 -3.85 2.56 -10.65
N CYS A 109 -4.26 1.31 -10.81
CA CYS A 109 -3.47 0.15 -10.44
C CYS A 109 -3.90 -1.08 -11.24
N ASN A 110 -2.97 -2.00 -11.49
CA ASN A 110 -3.24 -3.31 -12.06
C ASN A 110 -2.10 -4.27 -11.74
N GLN A 111 -2.27 -5.55 -12.06
CA GLN A 111 -1.18 -6.52 -12.12
C GLN A 111 -0.56 -6.51 -13.51
N LEU A 112 0.77 -6.40 -13.59
CA LEU A 112 1.50 -6.64 -14.83
C LEU A 112 1.63 -8.15 -15.04
N GLN A 113 1.27 -8.64 -16.21
CA GLN A 113 1.59 -10.00 -16.65
C GLN A 113 2.97 -9.94 -17.31
N ILE A 114 3.97 -10.47 -16.63
CA ILE A 114 5.37 -10.52 -17.06
C ILE A 114 5.74 -11.98 -17.29
#